data_AF-A0A952AJJ9-F1
#
_entry.id   AF-A0A952AJJ9-F1
#
_cell.length_a   1.000
_cell.length_b   1.000
_cell.length_c   1.000
_cell.angle_alpha   90.00
_cell.angle_beta   90.00
_cell.angle_gamma   90.00
#
_symmetry.space_group_name_H-M   'P 1'
#
loop_
_entity.id
_entity.type
_entity.pdbx_description
1 polymer ?
#
loop_
_entity_poly.entity_id
_entity_poly.type
_entity_poly.pdbx_seq_one_letter_code
_entity_poly.pdbx_strand_id
1 'polypeptide(L)'
;MDYKKDIKNLFLNDTLLLNYRYNSSRDIFIFMSFLFFLNYFLVGANFYDILLIKTLPLTYVGFVFSLLSFLYFFILNIFPKNKLIKLVAFIVNLLLFIVFLLPLI
;
A
#
# COMPACT_ATOMS: atom_id res chain seq x y z
N MET A 1 -28.44 2.78 -15.01
CA MET A 1 -27.57 2.08 -14.06
C MET A 1 -27.75 2.73 -12.71
N ASP A 2 -28.18 1.98 -11.70
CA ASP A 2 -28.52 2.51 -10.38
C ASP A 2 -27.32 2.28 -9.43
N TYR A 3 -26.33 3.16 -9.56
CA TYR A 3 -25.02 3.06 -8.88
C TYR A 3 -25.12 2.83 -7.37
N LYS A 4 -26.18 3.33 -6.74
CA LYS A 4 -26.42 3.19 -5.30
C LYS A 4 -26.72 1.74 -4.91
N LYS A 5 -27.39 0.99 -5.77
CA LYS A 5 -27.74 -0.42 -5.58
C LYS A 5 -26.51 -1.31 -5.80
N ASP A 6 -25.69 -0.96 -6.78
CA ASP A 6 -24.44 -1.68 -7.10
C ASP A 6 -23.40 -1.54 -5.99
N ILE A 7 -23.21 -0.33 -5.43
CA ILE A 7 -22.33 -0.12 -4.28
C ILE A 7 -22.80 -0.95 -3.08
N LYS A 8 -24.11 -0.95 -2.80
CA LYS A 8 -24.67 -1.72 -1.67
C LYS A 8 -24.44 -3.23 -1.84
N ASN A 9 -24.58 -3.76 -3.04
CA ASN A 9 -24.29 -5.16 -3.35
C ASN A 9 -22.80 -5.50 -3.23
N LEU A 10 -21.91 -4.55 -3.55
CA LEU A 10 -20.47 -4.70 -3.42
C LEU A 10 -20.03 -4.83 -1.95
N PHE A 11 -20.70 -4.12 -1.04
CA PHE A 11 -20.47 -4.26 0.41
C PHE A 11 -21.09 -5.52 1.03
N LEU A 12 -22.11 -6.10 0.40
CA LEU A 12 -22.76 -7.33 0.89
C LEU A 12 -21.98 -8.60 0.52
N ASN A 13 -21.06 -8.53 -0.45
CA ASN A 13 -20.27 -9.68 -0.89
C ASN A 13 -18.80 -9.52 -0.52
N ASP A 14 -18.42 -10.13 0.61
CA ASP A 14 -17.06 -10.09 1.15
C ASP A 14 -15.97 -10.50 0.16
N THR A 15 -16.27 -11.43 -0.76
CA THR A 15 -15.30 -11.89 -1.76
C THR A 15 -15.04 -10.85 -2.84
N LEU A 16 -16.09 -10.18 -3.33
CA LEU A 16 -15.97 -9.09 -4.31
C LEU A 16 -15.29 -7.87 -3.69
N LEU A 17 -15.65 -7.53 -2.45
CA LEU A 17 -15.04 -6.43 -1.71
C LEU A 17 -13.53 -6.65 -1.51
N LEU A 18 -13.13 -7.88 -1.17
CA LEU A 18 -11.74 -8.23 -0.97
C LEU A 18 -10.94 -8.18 -2.27
N ASN A 19 -11.51 -8.68 -3.38
CA ASN A 19 -10.87 -8.61 -4.70
C ASN A 19 -10.73 -7.15 -5.17
N TYR A 20 -11.73 -6.31 -4.94
CA TYR A 20 -11.66 -4.88 -5.22
C TYR A 20 -10.54 -4.18 -4.42
N ARG A 21 -10.45 -4.45 -3.11
CA ARG A 21 -9.39 -3.91 -2.24
C ARG A 21 -8.00 -4.38 -2.68
N TYR A 22 -7.86 -5.64 -3.06
CA TYR A 22 -6.62 -6.17 -3.61
C TYR A 22 -6.19 -5.44 -4.87
N ASN A 23 -7.07 -5.32 -5.87
CA ASN A 23 -6.77 -4.63 -7.12
C ASN A 23 -6.42 -3.16 -6.88
N SER A 24 -7.20 -2.46 -6.05
CA SER A 24 -6.91 -1.07 -5.68
C SER A 24 -5.56 -0.93 -4.98
N SER A 25 -5.24 -1.82 -4.03
CA SER A 25 -3.94 -1.79 -3.33
C SER A 25 -2.76 -2.04 -4.27
N ARG A 26 -2.92 -2.94 -5.26
CA ARG A 26 -1.93 -3.23 -6.27
C ARG A 26 -1.67 -2.00 -7.15
N ASP A 27 -2.73 -1.35 -7.63
CA ASP A 27 -2.61 -0.21 -8.52
C ASP A 27 -1.99 1.00 -7.78
N ILE A 28 -2.35 1.22 -6.52
CA ILE A 28 -1.73 2.23 -5.64
C ILE A 28 -0.24 1.92 -5.43
N PHE A 29 0.12 0.66 -5.18
CA PHE A 29 1.51 0.25 -4.99
C PHE A 29 2.35 0.49 -6.26
N ILE A 30 1.83 0.13 -7.43
CA ILE A 30 2.51 0.37 -8.71
C ILE A 30 2.74 1.87 -8.92
N PHE A 31 1.71 2.69 -8.67
CA PHE A 31 1.80 4.14 -8.82
C PHE A 31 2.80 4.77 -7.84
N MET A 32 2.76 4.39 -6.56
CA MET A 32 3.69 4.91 -5.55
C MET A 32 5.12 4.44 -5.80
N SER A 33 5.31 3.20 -6.28
CA SER A 33 6.62 2.71 -6.70
C SER A 33 7.17 3.55 -7.84
N PHE A 34 6.35 3.84 -8.86
CA PHE A 34 6.75 4.71 -9.96
C PHE A 34 7.13 6.11 -9.47
N LEU A 35 6.33 6.74 -8.61
CA LEU A 35 6.65 8.06 -8.06
C LEU A 35 7.93 8.05 -7.21
N PHE A 36 8.15 7.02 -6.41
CA PHE A 36 9.36 6.86 -5.61
C PHE A 36 10.60 6.73 -6.50
N PHE A 37 10.56 5.86 -7.51
CA PHE A 37 11.66 5.72 -8.47
C PHE A 37 11.89 6.98 -9.29
N LEU A 38 10.83 7.67 -9.72
CA LEU A 38 10.92 8.92 -10.45
C LEU A 38 11.58 10.01 -9.59
N ASN A 39 11.18 10.14 -8.32
CA ASN A 39 11.79 11.09 -7.39
C ASN A 39 13.26 10.75 -7.12
N TYR A 40 13.57 9.47 -6.87
CA TYR A 40 14.94 9.01 -6.68
C TYR A 40 15.81 9.29 -7.91
N PHE A 41 15.31 9.00 -9.12
CA PHE A 41 16.03 9.20 -10.37
C PHE A 41 16.21 10.68 -10.71
N LEU A 42 15.14 11.48 -10.69
CA LEU A 42 15.21 12.91 -11.04
C LEU A 42 16.05 13.71 -10.07
N VAL A 43 16.01 13.38 -8.78
CA VAL A 43 16.77 14.11 -7.78
C VAL A 43 18.19 13.57 -7.66
N GLY A 44 18.39 12.24 -7.75
CA GLY A 44 19.70 11.61 -7.79
C GLY A 44 20.53 11.98 -9.02
N ALA A 45 19.89 12.25 -10.16
CA ALA A 45 20.57 12.69 -11.37
C ALA A 45 20.92 14.19 -11.38
N ASN A 46 20.24 15.02 -10.58
CA ASN A 46 20.37 16.50 -10.65
C ASN A 46 21.18 17.14 -9.50
N PHE A 47 21.87 16.37 -8.65
CA PHE A 47 22.73 16.88 -7.55
C PHE A 47 22.05 17.89 -6.58
N TYR A 48 20.71 17.96 -6.54
CA TYR A 48 20.00 18.82 -5.59
C TYR A 48 19.80 18.10 -4.25
N ASP A 49 20.89 17.97 -3.49
CA ASP A 49 20.92 17.26 -2.20
C ASP A 49 19.83 17.76 -1.23
N ILE A 50 19.53 19.06 -1.24
CA ILE A 50 18.53 19.68 -0.36
C ILE A 50 17.09 19.26 -0.73
N LEU A 51 16.80 19.08 -2.02
CA LEU A 51 15.49 18.61 -2.49
C LEU A 51 15.35 17.12 -2.19
N LEU A 52 16.43 16.35 -2.32
CA LEU A 52 16.47 14.91 -2.01
C LEU A 52 16.12 14.66 -0.55
N ILE A 53 16.78 15.37 0.36
CA ILE A 53 16.54 15.25 1.80
C ILE A 53 15.09 15.61 2.16
N LYS A 54 14.44 16.51 1.41
CA LYS A 54 13.06 16.95 1.70
C LYS A 54 11.98 16.08 1.08
N THR A 55 12.15 15.60 -0.15
CA THR A 55 11.09 14.87 -0.88
C THR A 55 11.23 13.36 -0.76
N LEU A 56 12.45 12.83 -0.67
CA LEU A 56 12.71 11.40 -0.58
C LEU A 56 12.00 10.76 0.63
N PRO A 57 12.05 11.33 1.85
CA PRO A 57 11.35 10.77 3.01
C PRO A 57 9.84 10.61 2.76
N LEU A 58 9.20 11.62 2.17
CA LEU A 58 7.77 11.60 1.89
C LEU A 58 7.41 10.50 0.88
N THR A 59 8.15 10.43 -0.23
CA THR A 59 7.91 9.39 -1.25
C THR A 59 8.24 7.99 -0.75
N TYR A 60 9.23 7.87 0.14
CA TYR A 60 9.59 6.61 0.79
C TYR A 60 8.48 6.13 1.73
N VAL A 61 7.92 7.01 2.57
CA VAL A 61 6.76 6.67 3.41
C VAL A 61 5.58 6.22 2.56
N GLY A 62 5.28 6.94 1.48
CA GLY A 62 4.21 6.57 0.54
C GLY A 62 4.45 5.19 -0.09
N PHE A 63 5.67 4.91 -0.52
CA PHE A 63 6.08 3.61 -1.05
C PHE A 63 5.91 2.50 -0.02
N VAL A 64 6.49 2.64 1.17
CA VAL A 64 6.40 1.64 2.25
C VAL A 64 4.94 1.37 2.63
N PHE A 65 4.13 2.41 2.81
CA PHE A 65 2.72 2.26 3.17
C PHE A 65 1.95 1.50 2.08
N SER A 66 2.18 1.84 0.81
CA SER A 66 1.54 1.16 -0.32
C SER A 66 1.99 -0.31 -0.45
N LEU A 67 3.26 -0.61 -0.19
CA LEU A 67 3.81 -1.97 -0.20
C LEU A 67 3.17 -2.83 0.90
N LEU A 68 3.12 -2.34 2.14
CA LEU A 68 2.52 -3.07 3.26
C LEU A 68 1.02 -3.30 3.04
N SER A 69 0.32 -2.29 2.50
CA SER A 69 -1.09 -2.43 2.12
C SER A 69 -1.29 -3.52 1.06
N PHE A 70 -0.46 -3.51 0.00
CA PHE A 70 -0.49 -4.54 -1.04
C PHE A 70 -0.23 -5.94 -0.47
N LEU A 71 0.82 -6.11 0.34
CA LEU A 71 1.15 -7.39 0.98
C LEU A 71 0.03 -7.88 1.90
N TYR A 72 -0.59 -6.98 2.66
CA TYR A 72 -1.74 -7.30 3.50
C TYR A 72 -2.89 -7.86 2.66
N PHE A 73 -3.34 -7.13 1.64
CA PHE A 73 -4.47 -7.55 0.82
C PHE A 73 -4.15 -8.76 -0.06
N PHE A 74 -2.89 -8.93 -0.47
CA PHE A 74 -2.41 -10.14 -1.16
C PHE A 74 -2.59 -11.38 -0.28
N ILE A 75 -2.14 -11.35 0.97
CA ILE A 75 -2.29 -12.47 1.92
C ILE A 75 -3.79 -12.73 2.18
N LEU A 76 -4.58 -11.68 2.36
CA LEU A 76 -6.03 -11.82 2.55
C LEU A 76 -6.74 -12.44 1.33
N ASN A 77 -6.24 -12.18 0.13
CA ASN A 77 -6.81 -12.71 -1.11
C ASN A 77 -6.47 -14.20 -1.32
N ILE A 78 -5.29 -14.63 -0.89
CA ILE A 78 -4.90 -16.05 -0.92
C ILE A 78 -5.63 -16.84 0.17
N PHE A 79 -5.78 -16.27 1.37
CA PHE A 79 -6.37 -16.96 2.53
C PHE A 79 -7.62 -16.26 3.08
N PRO A 80 -8.70 -16.11 2.29
CA PRO A 80 -9.85 -15.28 2.65
C PRO A 80 -10.65 -15.82 3.85
N LYS A 81 -10.57 -17.12 4.15
CA LYS A 81 -11.34 -17.77 5.23
C LYS A 81 -10.55 -17.96 6.53
N ASN A 82 -9.22 -17.80 6.52
CA ASN A 82 -8.38 -18.15 7.67
C ASN A 82 -8.14 -16.95 8.59
N LYS A 83 -8.95 -16.83 9.66
CA LYS A 83 -8.88 -15.72 10.63
C LYS A 83 -7.51 -15.54 11.30
N LEU A 84 -6.81 -16.64 11.60
CA LEU A 84 -5.47 -16.59 12.20
C LEU A 84 -4.46 -15.94 11.24
N ILE A 85 -4.49 -16.31 9.96
CA ILE A 85 -3.61 -15.71 8.94
C ILE A 85 -3.88 -14.22 8.80
N LYS A 86 -5.15 -13.78 8.86
CA LYS A 86 -5.49 -12.35 8.81
C LYS A 86 -4.89 -11.58 9.99
N LEU A 87 -5.00 -12.14 11.19
CA LEU A 87 -4.45 -11.55 12.41
C LEU A 87 -2.93 -11.45 12.33
N VAL A 88 -2.26 -12.55 11.93
CA VAL A 88 -0.80 -12.58 11.78
C VAL A 88 -0.35 -11.58 10.72
N ALA A 89 -0.99 -11.55 9.55
CA ALA A 89 -0.67 -10.60 8.49
C ALA A 89 -0.87 -9.13 8.93
N PHE A 90 -1.85 -8.87 9.78
CA PHE A 90 -2.06 -7.54 10.37
C PHE A 90 -0.92 -7.18 11.33
N ILE A 91 -0.58 -8.07 12.28
CA ILE A 91 0.49 -7.83 13.26
C ILE A 91 1.85 -7.67 12.56
N VAL A 92 2.15 -8.51 11.57
CA VAL A 92 3.39 -8.42 10.78
C VAL A 92 3.46 -7.10 10.02
N ASN A 93 2.40 -6.67 9.35
CA ASN A 93 2.39 -5.38 8.67
C ASN A 93 2.52 -4.20 9.63
N LEU A 94 1.90 -4.27 10.81
CA LEU A 94 2.02 -3.23 11.83
C LEU A 94 3.46 -3.13 12.36
N LEU A 95 4.09 -4.27 12.65
CA LEU A 95 5.50 -4.30 13.07
C LEU A 95 6.42 -3.77 11.98
N LEU A 96 6.23 -4.19 10.73
CA LEU A 96 7.00 -3.68 9.60
C LEU A 96 6.81 -2.17 9.44
N PHE A 97 5.59 -1.67 9.57
CA PHE A 97 5.32 -0.23 9.51
C PHE A 97 6.11 0.56 10.57
N ILE A 98 6.13 0.07 11.82
CA ILE A 98 6.91 0.68 12.92
C ILE A 98 8.41 0.64 12.60
N VAL A 99 8.92 -0.51 12.13
CA VAL A 99 10.34 -0.68 11.79
C VAL A 99 10.76 0.23 10.64
N PHE A 100 9.91 0.40 9.62
CA PHE A 100 10.20 1.28 8.48
C PHE A 100 10.03 2.77 8.77
N LEU A 101 9.28 3.14 9.82
CA LEU A 101 9.14 4.52 10.30
C LEU A 101 10.24 4.96 11.28
N LEU A 102 10.85 4.01 11.99
CA LEU A 102 11.93 4.29 12.94
C LEU A 102 13.08 5.16 12.38
N PRO A 103 13.52 4.99 11.12
CA PRO A 103 14.61 5.79 10.53
C PRO A 103 14.20 7.23 10.16
N LEU A 104 12.92 7.59 10.28
CA LEU A 104 12.37 8.90 9.91
C LEU A 104 12.16 9.83 11.12
N ILE A 105 12.38 9.34 12.35
CA ILE A 105 12.30 10.05 13.63
C ILE A 105 13.71 10.35 14.13
#